data_AF-A0A7X2P5M1-F1
#
_entry.id   AF-A0A7X2P5M1-F1
#
_cell.length_a   1.000
_cell.length_b   1.000
_cell.length_c   1.000
_cell.angle_alpha   90.00
_cell.angle_beta   90.00
_cell.angle_gamma   90.00
#
_symmetry.space_group_name_H-M   'P 1'
#
loop_
_entity.id
_entity.type
_entity.pdbx_description
1 polymer ?
#
loop_
_entity_poly.entity_id
_entity_poly.type
_entity_poly.pdbx_seq_one_letter_code
_entity_poly.pdbx_strand_id
1 'polypeptide(L)'
;MATHNYVRLLGILRKSPKFLKLGNSTAAMFSLIVLNKSRSEKDTFYYNVPTIFTDDEEMVTAIEQYKTNDIIEVEGVITTKNVIKASSCEHCGEKNIKEKAIIFVITPLYLCRRESGIQTREDALQKLQPHVEISNKCFALGTVLRNPELIAVGKKKKNTVRYPIAIQRKYFIQDSPEVHSDYPWINTIGQQAENDIKYLHTGSVIYVDGYIQTRNAIQTSICNQCGKSYNWKDTAVEIIGYSVEYLQNYLTPEEVVQEHPFDVILVEE
;
A
#
# COMPACT_ATOMS: atom_id res chain seq x y z
N MET A 1 23.05 -4.83 -3.70
CA MET A 1 21.77 -5.56 -3.65
C MET A 1 20.88 -4.99 -4.74
N ALA A 2 20.11 -5.81 -5.47
CA ALA A 2 19.13 -5.27 -6.40
C ALA A 2 18.03 -4.54 -5.60
N THR A 3 17.63 -3.35 -6.04
CA THR A 3 16.62 -2.54 -5.35
C THR A 3 15.63 -2.01 -6.38
N HIS A 4 14.34 -2.20 -6.13
CA HIS A 4 13.29 -1.64 -6.97
C HIS A 4 12.12 -1.21 -6.09
N ASN A 5 11.70 0.04 -6.27
CA ASN A 5 10.54 0.63 -5.62
C ASN A 5 10.00 1.61 -6.63
N TYR A 6 8.84 1.30 -7.21
CA TYR A 6 8.22 2.14 -8.22
C TYR A 6 6.71 2.03 -8.09
N VAL A 7 6.07 3.19 -8.09
CA VAL A 7 4.62 3.31 -8.11
C VAL A 7 4.26 4.27 -9.22
N ARG A 8 3.28 3.87 -10.04
CA ARG A 8 2.61 4.75 -10.99
C ARG A 8 1.14 4.82 -10.65
N LEU A 9 0.67 6.04 -10.42
CA LEU A 9 -0.73 6.34 -10.21
C LEU A 9 -1.21 7.26 -11.32
N LEU A 10 -2.35 6.93 -11.91
CA LEU A 10 -3.16 7.87 -12.67
C LEU A 10 -4.51 7.91 -11.97
N GLY A 11 -4.87 9.05 -11.37
CA GLY A 11 -6.01 9.09 -10.47
C GLY A 11 -6.65 10.47 -10.36
N ILE A 12 -7.83 10.49 -9.76
CA ILE A 12 -8.63 11.70 -9.58
C ILE A 12 -8.27 12.34 -8.24
N LEU A 13 -7.96 13.64 -8.22
CA LEU A 13 -7.74 14.37 -6.97
C LEU A 13 -9.02 14.34 -6.12
N ARG A 14 -8.99 13.60 -5.01
CA ARG A 14 -10.19 13.29 -4.23
C ARG A 14 -10.77 14.52 -3.52
N LYS A 15 -9.90 15.37 -3.00
CA LYS A 15 -10.19 16.59 -2.22
C LYS A 15 -9.04 17.57 -2.39
N SER A 16 -9.27 18.82 -2.02
CA SER A 16 -8.22 19.82 -1.89
C SER A 16 -7.05 19.28 -1.05
N PRO A 17 -5.79 19.48 -1.50
CA PRO A 17 -4.60 19.08 -0.76
C PRO A 17 -4.55 19.75 0.61
N LYS A 18 -3.92 19.07 1.56
CA LYS A 18 -3.61 19.63 2.89
C LYS A 18 -2.15 20.06 2.91
N PHE A 19 -1.91 21.27 3.38
CA PHE A 19 -0.56 21.80 3.55
C PHE A 19 -0.16 21.78 5.02
N LEU A 20 1.04 21.27 5.28
CA LEU A 20 1.59 21.05 6.61
C LEU A 20 2.89 21.87 6.73
N LYS A 21 3.05 22.63 7.81
CA LYS A 21 4.32 23.32 8.09
C LYS A 21 5.32 22.33 8.71
N LEU A 22 6.50 22.21 8.11
CA LEU A 22 7.62 21.41 8.58
C LEU A 22 8.81 22.32 8.87
N GLY A 23 8.82 22.94 10.05
CA GLY A 23 9.81 23.97 10.37
C GLY A 23 9.70 25.15 9.39
N ASN A 24 10.71 25.31 8.54
CA ASN A 24 10.78 26.37 7.53
C ASN A 24 10.21 25.99 6.16
N SER A 25 9.90 24.71 5.92
CA SER A 25 9.31 24.24 4.66
C SER A 25 7.82 23.93 4.80
N THR A 26 7.14 23.78 3.67
CA THR A 26 5.74 23.34 3.60
C THR A 26 5.69 22.01 2.86
N ALA A 27 4.99 21.03 3.42
CA ALA A 27 4.66 19.78 2.74
C ALA A 27 3.20 19.73 2.31
N ALA A 28 2.92 19.01 1.24
CA ALA A 28 1.58 18.72 0.75
C ALA A 28 1.23 17.25 1.00
N MET A 29 0.03 17.02 1.53
CA MET A 29 -0.57 15.71 1.69
C MET A 29 -1.92 15.66 0.97
N PHE A 30 -2.09 14.71 0.06
CA PHE A 30 -3.31 14.55 -0.72
C PHE A 30 -3.58 13.08 -1.03
N SER A 31 -4.72 12.81 -1.66
CA SER A 31 -5.09 11.44 -2.05
C SER A 31 -5.72 11.43 -3.43
N LEU A 32 -5.39 10.40 -4.19
CA LEU A 32 -5.98 10.15 -5.51
C LEU A 32 -6.97 9.00 -5.42
N ILE A 33 -8.11 9.10 -6.10
CA ILE A 33 -8.94 7.93 -6.41
C ILE A 33 -8.30 7.26 -7.62
N VAL A 34 -7.77 6.06 -7.43
CA VAL A 34 -7.16 5.24 -8.49
C VAL A 34 -7.98 3.98 -8.69
N LEU A 35 -8.00 3.45 -9.90
CA LEU A 35 -8.81 2.30 -10.29
C LEU A 35 -7.96 1.04 -10.39
N ASN A 36 -8.62 -0.08 -10.13
CA ASN A 36 -8.08 -1.41 -10.35
C ASN A 36 -9.15 -2.27 -11.00
N LYS A 37 -8.75 -3.02 -12.03
CA LYS A 37 -9.65 -3.98 -12.69
C LYS A 37 -9.79 -5.22 -11.82
N SER A 38 -11.02 -5.71 -11.66
CA SER A 38 -11.25 -7.03 -11.10
C SER A 38 -10.70 -8.09 -12.06
N ARG A 39 -9.89 -9.01 -11.54
CA ARG A 39 -9.40 -10.16 -12.31
C ARG A 39 -10.34 -11.36 -12.23
N SER A 40 -11.33 -11.35 -11.34
CA SER A 40 -12.33 -12.42 -11.21
C SER A 40 -13.71 -12.08 -11.77
N GLU A 41 -14.04 -10.80 -11.90
CA GLU A 41 -15.34 -10.36 -12.41
C GLU A 41 -15.13 -9.51 -13.66
N LYS A 42 -15.75 -9.93 -14.76
CA LYS A 42 -15.64 -9.24 -16.03
C LYS A 42 -16.23 -7.83 -15.91
N ASP A 43 -15.56 -6.85 -16.53
CA ASP A 43 -15.98 -5.45 -16.62
C ASP A 43 -16.23 -4.73 -15.27
N THR A 44 -15.74 -5.30 -14.17
CA THR A 44 -15.85 -4.71 -12.84
C THR A 44 -14.53 -4.07 -12.44
N PHE A 45 -14.60 -2.87 -11.90
CA PHE A 45 -13.46 -2.18 -11.30
C PHE A 45 -13.82 -1.69 -9.91
N TYR A 46 -12.80 -1.54 -9.08
CA TYR A 46 -12.89 -0.93 -7.76
C TYR A 46 -11.85 0.17 -7.65
N TYR A 47 -11.96 0.99 -6.62
CA TYR A 47 -11.03 2.09 -6.41
C TYR A 47 -10.28 1.98 -5.09
N ASN A 48 -9.05 2.46 -5.11
CA ASN A 48 -8.22 2.69 -3.94
C ASN A 48 -7.95 4.19 -3.79
N VAL A 49 -7.55 4.59 -2.58
CA VAL A 49 -7.34 5.98 -2.22
C VAL A 49 -5.98 6.14 -1.54
N PRO A 50 -4.85 5.86 -2.24
CA PRO A 50 -3.52 6.04 -1.67
C PRO A 50 -3.31 7.47 -1.19
N THR A 51 -2.55 7.62 -0.11
CA THR A 51 -2.07 8.92 0.37
C THR A 51 -0.74 9.23 -0.29
N ILE A 52 -0.65 10.43 -0.88
CA ILE A 52 0.56 10.99 -1.46
C ILE A 52 1.07 12.07 -0.51
N PHE A 53 2.37 12.11 -0.29
CA PHE A 53 3.04 13.13 0.51
C PHE A 53 4.30 13.61 -0.18
N THR A 54 4.48 14.93 -0.27
CA THR A 54 5.70 15.56 -0.76
C THR A 54 6.05 16.81 0.03
N ASP A 55 7.34 17.02 0.25
CA ASP A 55 7.94 18.24 0.79
C ASP A 55 8.83 18.95 -0.26
N ASP A 56 8.79 18.48 -1.51
CA ASP A 56 9.43 19.13 -2.65
C ASP A 56 8.69 20.42 -3.03
N GLU A 57 9.40 21.55 -3.04
CA GLU A 57 8.83 22.88 -3.21
C GLU A 57 8.13 23.07 -4.56
N GLU A 58 8.65 22.46 -5.64
CA GLU A 58 8.05 22.56 -6.97
C GLU A 58 6.74 21.78 -7.02
N MET A 59 6.72 20.55 -6.49
CA MET A 59 5.51 19.72 -6.43
C MET A 59 4.46 20.29 -5.47
N VAL A 60 4.87 20.87 -4.34
CA VAL A 60 3.98 21.57 -3.41
C VAL A 60 3.32 22.77 -4.11
N THR A 61 4.10 23.56 -4.84
CA THR A 61 3.58 24.68 -5.64
C THR A 61 2.62 24.20 -6.73
N ALA A 62 2.96 23.08 -7.40
CA ALA A 62 2.12 22.51 -8.46
C ALA A 62 0.76 22.03 -7.92
N ILE A 63 0.77 21.23 -6.84
CA ILE A 63 -0.46 20.62 -6.30
C ILE A 63 -1.40 21.67 -5.67
N GLU A 64 -0.88 22.81 -5.21
CA GLU A 64 -1.68 23.95 -4.74
C GLU A 64 -2.62 24.52 -5.82
N GLN A 65 -2.23 24.42 -7.09
CA GLN A 65 -3.03 24.91 -8.21
C GLN A 65 -4.05 23.87 -8.72
N TYR A 66 -4.00 22.64 -8.22
CA TYR A 66 -4.86 21.55 -8.69
C TYR A 66 -6.17 21.53 -7.88
N LYS A 67 -7.25 21.17 -8.55
CA LYS A 67 -8.60 21.19 -7.98
C LYS A 67 -9.16 19.79 -7.86
N THR A 68 -10.07 19.60 -6.90
CA THR A 68 -10.85 18.37 -6.78
C THR A 68 -11.39 17.97 -8.15
N ASN A 69 -11.36 16.68 -8.46
CA ASN A 69 -11.71 16.07 -9.74
C ASN A 69 -10.69 16.22 -10.89
N ASP A 70 -9.60 16.98 -10.72
CA ASP A 70 -8.49 16.96 -11.68
C ASP A 70 -7.92 15.54 -11.80
N ILE A 71 -7.56 15.11 -13.01
CA ILE A 71 -6.86 13.84 -13.24
C ILE A 71 -5.37 14.11 -13.18
N ILE A 72 -4.68 13.39 -12.31
CA ILE A 72 -3.28 13.58 -11.96
C ILE A 72 -2.53 12.28 -12.22
N GLU A 73 -1.38 12.40 -12.87
CA GLU A 73 -0.37 11.37 -13.00
C GLU A 73 0.72 11.59 -11.94
N VAL A 74 1.06 10.51 -11.24
CA VAL A 74 2.13 10.46 -10.25
C VAL A 74 3.02 9.27 -10.58
N GLU A 75 4.32 9.51 -10.67
CA GLU A 75 5.31 8.45 -10.48
C GLU A 75 6.02 8.69 -9.16
N GLY A 76 6.30 7.63 -8.42
CA GLY A 76 6.85 7.75 -7.09
C GLY A 76 7.32 6.44 -6.50
N VAL A 77 7.51 6.46 -5.19
CA VAL A 77 7.98 5.33 -4.40
C VAL A 77 7.13 5.18 -3.14
N ILE A 78 7.02 3.95 -2.65
CA ILE A 78 6.41 3.70 -1.35
C ILE A 78 7.41 4.12 -0.27
N THR A 79 6.96 4.96 0.66
CA THR A 79 7.73 5.35 1.83
C THR A 79 6.90 5.19 3.11
N THR A 80 7.61 5.01 4.21
CA THR A 80 7.05 5.00 5.56
C THR A 80 7.28 6.36 6.22
N LYS A 81 6.26 6.85 6.93
CA LYS A 81 6.33 8.08 7.72
C LYS A 81 5.81 7.88 9.13
N ASN A 82 6.48 8.51 10.08
CA ASN A 82 5.99 8.62 11.45
C ASN A 82 4.95 9.72 11.52
N VAL A 83 3.77 9.40 12.03
CA VAL A 83 2.69 10.34 12.25
C VAL A 83 2.11 10.18 13.64
N ILE A 84 1.55 11.28 14.13
CA ILE A 84 0.75 11.30 15.34
C ILE A 84 -0.67 10.89 14.97
N LYS A 85 -1.15 9.78 15.52
CA LYS A 85 -2.56 9.37 15.40
C LYS A 85 -3.29 9.64 16.70
N ALA A 86 -4.43 10.33 16.61
CA ALA A 86 -5.33 10.53 17.73
C ALA A 86 -6.58 9.68 17.55
N SER A 87 -7.06 9.06 18.62
CA SER A 87 -8.34 8.35 18.67
C SER A 87 -9.10 8.72 19.94
N SER A 88 -10.42 8.77 19.87
CA SER A 88 -11.26 9.07 21.03
C SER A 88 -11.82 7.77 21.60
N CYS A 89 -11.72 7.61 22.92
CA CYS A 89 -12.30 6.47 23.62
C CYS A 89 -13.83 6.57 23.60
N GLU A 90 -14.50 5.53 23.11
CA GLU A 90 -15.97 5.47 23.07
C GLU A 90 -16.63 5.39 24.46
N HIS A 91 -15.89 4.99 25.50
CA HIS A 91 -16.42 4.80 26.86
C HIS A 91 -16.36 6.05 27.74
N CYS A 92 -15.35 6.90 27.56
CA CYS A 92 -15.11 8.07 28.43
C CYS A 92 -14.82 9.38 27.67
N GLY A 93 -14.72 9.34 26.34
CA GLY A 93 -14.46 10.52 25.51
C GLY A 93 -12.99 10.97 25.45
N GLU A 94 -12.11 10.38 26.26
CA GLU A 94 -10.69 10.76 26.29
C GLU A 94 -10.01 10.58 24.93
N LYS A 95 -9.19 11.56 24.55
CA LYS A 95 -8.32 11.49 23.37
C LYS A 95 -7.03 10.76 23.72
N ASN A 96 -6.80 9.62 23.07
CA ASN A 96 -5.55 8.88 23.16
C ASN A 96 -4.69 9.23 21.95
N ILE A 97 -3.41 9.51 22.20
CA ILE A 97 -2.44 9.92 21.18
C ILE A 97 -1.37 8.84 21.04
N LYS A 98 -1.15 8.40 19.80
CA LYS A 98 -0.05 7.52 19.42
C LYS A 98 0.96 8.35 18.63
N GLU A 99 2.06 8.74 19.29
CA GLU A 99 3.02 9.73 18.76
C GLU A 99 3.90 9.23 17.60
N LYS A 100 4.12 7.91 17.50
CA LYS A 100 5.00 7.30 16.48
C LYS A 100 4.29 6.20 15.71
N ALA A 101 3.10 6.51 15.18
CA ALA A 101 2.43 5.57 14.28
C ALA A 101 3.10 5.61 12.91
N ILE A 102 3.49 4.46 12.38
CA ILE A 102 4.02 4.38 11.01
C ILE A 102 2.85 4.29 10.04
N ILE A 103 2.86 5.13 9.00
CA ILE A 103 1.96 5.02 7.85
C ILE A 103 2.77 4.83 6.57
N PHE A 104 2.19 4.13 5.60
CA PHE A 104 2.72 4.07 4.24
C PHE A 104 2.09 5.17 3.41
N VAL A 105 2.92 5.89 2.67
CA VAL A 105 2.50 6.90 1.71
C VAL A 105 3.26 6.68 0.41
N ILE A 106 2.76 7.31 -0.65
CA ILE A 106 3.52 7.45 -1.89
C ILE A 106 4.26 8.77 -1.82
N THR A 107 5.59 8.72 -1.92
CA THR A 107 6.41 9.91 -2.15
C THR A 107 6.57 10.09 -3.65
N PRO A 108 6.06 11.18 -4.24
CA PRO A 108 6.15 11.40 -5.67
C PRO A 108 7.59 11.78 -6.05
N LEU A 109 8.03 11.27 -7.19
CA LEU A 109 9.22 11.69 -7.93
C LEU A 109 8.82 12.51 -9.17
N TYR A 110 7.55 12.38 -9.58
CA TYR A 110 6.93 13.11 -10.67
C TYR A 110 5.47 13.37 -10.32
N LEU A 111 4.99 14.57 -10.65
CA LEU A 111 3.61 14.99 -10.45
C LEU A 111 3.17 15.82 -11.64
N CYS A 112 2.07 15.43 -12.30
CA CYS A 112 1.54 16.18 -13.44
C CYS A 112 0.02 16.08 -13.54
N ARG A 113 -0.63 17.23 -13.70
CA ARG A 113 -2.06 17.28 -14.04
C ARG A 113 -2.26 16.95 -15.52
N ARG A 114 -3.03 15.89 -15.78
CA ARG A 114 -3.40 15.43 -17.12
C ARG A 114 -4.66 16.12 -17.63
N GLU A 115 -5.65 16.28 -16.76
CA GLU A 115 -6.92 16.94 -17.09
C GLU A 115 -7.39 17.80 -15.94
N SER A 116 -8.10 18.88 -16.26
CA SER A 116 -8.59 19.87 -15.29
C SER A 116 -9.98 20.38 -15.67
N GLY A 117 -10.61 21.11 -14.74
CA GLY A 117 -11.91 21.74 -15.01
C GLY A 117 -13.10 20.77 -15.03
N ILE A 118 -12.89 19.55 -14.52
CA ILE A 118 -13.92 18.51 -14.42
C ILE A 118 -14.82 18.83 -13.21
N GLN A 119 -16.12 18.96 -13.44
CA GLN A 119 -17.05 19.45 -12.41
C GLN A 119 -17.48 18.35 -11.43
N THR A 120 -17.71 17.14 -11.93
CA THR A 120 -18.22 16.03 -11.12
C THR A 120 -17.23 14.89 -11.02
N ARG A 121 -17.37 14.07 -9.97
CA ARG A 121 -16.53 12.88 -9.80
C ARG A 121 -16.88 11.82 -10.85
N GLU A 122 -18.14 11.75 -11.24
CA GLU A 122 -18.68 10.82 -12.23
C GLU A 122 -18.05 11.06 -13.59
N ASP A 123 -17.95 12.33 -14.03
CA ASP A 123 -17.26 12.70 -15.27
C ASP A 123 -15.77 12.35 -15.22
N ALA A 124 -15.13 12.60 -14.08
CA ALA A 124 -13.72 12.26 -13.87
C ALA A 124 -13.50 10.73 -13.90
N LEU A 125 -14.43 9.95 -13.36
CA LEU A 125 -14.41 8.48 -13.41
C LEU A 125 -14.59 7.96 -14.84
N GLN A 126 -15.53 8.52 -15.62
CA GLN A 126 -15.72 8.15 -17.02
C GLN A 126 -14.45 8.38 -17.85
N LYS A 127 -13.73 9.48 -17.57
CA LYS A 127 -12.43 9.78 -18.19
C LYS A 127 -11.31 8.86 -17.72
N LEU A 128 -11.30 8.46 -16.44
CA LEU A 128 -10.26 7.59 -15.88
C LEU A 128 -10.45 6.11 -16.24
N GLN A 129 -11.70 5.64 -16.39
CA GLN A 129 -12.04 4.22 -16.58
C GLN A 129 -11.32 3.55 -17.78
N PRO A 130 -11.14 4.19 -18.95
CA PRO A 130 -10.33 3.64 -20.05
C PRO A 130 -8.88 3.33 -19.66
N HIS A 131 -8.36 3.96 -18.61
CA HIS A 131 -6.99 3.81 -18.11
C HIS A 131 -6.88 2.86 -16.91
N VAL A 132 -7.91 2.06 -16.62
CA VAL A 132 -7.96 1.18 -15.43
C VAL A 132 -6.74 0.26 -15.29
N GLU A 133 -6.15 -0.22 -16.39
CA GLU A 133 -4.98 -1.11 -16.37
C GLU A 133 -3.66 -0.40 -15.97
N ILE A 134 -3.61 0.93 -16.06
CA ILE A 134 -2.42 1.74 -15.73
C ILE A 134 -2.66 2.70 -14.56
N SER A 135 -3.87 2.74 -14.01
CA SER A 135 -4.27 3.68 -12.97
C SER A 135 -3.56 3.46 -11.64
N ASN A 136 -3.16 2.23 -11.34
CA ASN A 136 -2.51 1.88 -10.09
C ASN A 136 -1.57 0.69 -10.29
N LYS A 137 -0.29 0.99 -10.53
CA LYS A 137 0.79 -0.01 -10.66
C LYS A 137 1.82 0.20 -9.57
N CYS A 138 2.31 -0.91 -9.05
CA CYS A 138 3.36 -0.94 -8.05
C CYS A 138 4.32 -2.08 -8.37
N PHE A 139 5.61 -1.77 -8.49
CA PHE A 139 6.68 -2.75 -8.62
C PHE A 139 7.64 -2.61 -7.43
N ALA A 140 7.94 -3.72 -6.78
CA ALA A 140 8.80 -3.73 -5.60
C ALA A 140 9.74 -4.93 -5.61
N LEU A 141 11.00 -4.70 -5.27
CA LEU A 141 11.97 -5.75 -4.99
C LEU A 141 12.39 -5.60 -3.54
N GLY A 142 12.20 -6.66 -2.75
CA GLY A 142 12.50 -6.64 -1.33
C GLY A 142 12.75 -8.00 -0.72
N THR A 143 13.16 -7.98 0.55
CA THR A 143 13.46 -9.18 1.34
C THR A 143 12.32 -9.46 2.31
N VAL A 144 11.79 -10.68 2.30
CA VAL A 144 10.76 -11.16 3.23
C VAL A 144 11.29 -11.10 4.66
N LEU A 145 10.57 -10.41 5.54
CA LEU A 145 11.00 -10.16 6.92
C LEU A 145 10.43 -11.14 7.94
N ARG A 146 9.35 -11.83 7.57
CA ARG A 146 8.68 -12.84 8.39
C ARG A 146 8.12 -13.91 7.49
N ASN A 147 8.06 -15.14 7.99
CA ASN A 147 7.43 -16.23 7.27
C ASN A 147 6.01 -15.84 6.87
N PRO A 148 5.57 -16.17 5.64
CA PRO A 148 4.23 -15.89 5.19
C PRO A 148 3.15 -16.44 6.12
N GLU A 149 2.11 -15.64 6.35
CA GLU A 149 0.99 -15.98 7.22
C GLU A 149 -0.30 -16.07 6.41
N LEU A 150 -1.04 -17.16 6.60
CA LEU A 150 -2.35 -17.36 5.99
C LEU A 150 -3.40 -16.57 6.78
N ILE A 151 -3.97 -15.53 6.17
CA ILE A 151 -4.91 -14.61 6.84
C ILE A 151 -6.38 -14.88 6.51
N ALA A 152 -6.67 -15.67 5.47
CA ALA A 152 -8.03 -16.11 5.16
C ALA A 152 -8.04 -17.44 4.39
N VAL A 153 -8.95 -18.34 4.80
CA VAL A 153 -9.22 -19.66 4.17
C VAL A 153 -10.74 -19.88 4.09
N GLY A 154 -11.25 -20.45 2.99
CA GLY A 154 -12.58 -21.08 2.98
C GLY A 154 -13.40 -20.97 1.69
N LYS A 155 -14.48 -21.77 1.57
CA LYS A 155 -15.31 -21.97 0.35
C LYS A 155 -15.84 -20.70 -0.36
N LYS A 156 -15.82 -19.52 0.29
CA LYS A 156 -16.22 -18.22 -0.28
C LYS A 156 -15.13 -17.14 -0.23
N LYS A 157 -13.94 -17.43 0.33
CA LYS A 157 -12.82 -16.49 0.45
C LYS A 157 -11.61 -17.08 -0.23
N LYS A 158 -11.00 -16.32 -1.14
CA LYS A 158 -9.76 -16.75 -1.79
C LYS A 158 -8.65 -16.84 -0.74
N ASN A 159 -7.86 -17.91 -0.81
CA ASN A 159 -6.65 -18.09 0.01
C ASN A 159 -5.83 -16.80 -0.09
N THR A 160 -5.59 -16.15 1.05
CA THR A 160 -4.85 -14.88 1.10
C THR A 160 -3.71 -15.05 2.08
N VAL A 161 -2.50 -14.76 1.59
CA VAL A 161 -1.26 -14.85 2.35
C VAL A 161 -0.68 -13.46 2.49
N ARG A 162 -0.10 -13.19 3.66
CA ARG A 162 0.44 -11.88 4.02
C ARG A 162 1.84 -12.02 4.61
N TYR A 163 2.72 -11.11 4.22
CA TYR A 163 4.07 -11.00 4.80
C TYR A 163 4.63 -9.58 4.59
N PRO A 164 5.46 -9.09 5.52
CA PRO A 164 6.16 -7.83 5.34
C PRO A 164 7.46 -8.06 4.54
N ILE A 165 7.83 -7.09 3.70
CA ILE A 165 9.12 -7.06 3.02
C ILE A 165 9.92 -5.82 3.42
N ALA A 166 11.24 -5.89 3.38
CA ALA A 166 12.11 -4.72 3.43
C ALA A 166 12.51 -4.31 2.01
N ILE A 167 12.24 -3.05 1.66
CA ILE A 167 12.64 -2.43 0.40
C ILE A 167 13.69 -1.37 0.71
N GLN A 168 14.88 -1.48 0.14
CA GLN A 168 15.90 -0.44 0.28
C GLN A 168 15.54 0.77 -0.57
N ARG A 169 15.73 1.97 -0.02
CA ARG A 169 15.48 3.22 -0.72
C ARG A 169 16.57 3.46 -1.77
N LYS A 170 16.13 3.69 -3.02
CA LYS A 170 17.00 4.13 -4.12
C LYS A 170 17.13 5.66 -4.16
N TYR A 171 16.10 6.37 -3.69
CA TYR A 171 16.01 7.82 -3.77
C TYR A 171 16.23 8.45 -2.40
N PHE A 172 16.86 9.62 -2.41
CA PHE A 172 16.94 10.47 -1.23
C PHE A 172 15.56 11.03 -0.93
N ILE A 173 15.09 10.88 0.32
CA ILE A 173 13.80 11.39 0.78
C ILE A 173 14.10 12.46 1.83
N GLN A 174 13.81 13.71 1.50
CA GLN A 174 14.30 14.89 2.22
C GLN A 174 13.82 14.95 3.67
N ASP A 175 12.59 14.56 3.96
CA ASP A 175 12.02 14.58 5.31
C ASP A 175 12.38 13.36 6.19
N SER A 176 13.15 12.40 5.67
CA SER A 176 13.62 11.23 6.43
C SER A 176 14.96 10.71 5.88
N PRO A 177 16.03 11.53 5.90
CA PRO A 177 17.31 11.23 5.25
C PRO A 177 18.05 10.04 5.88
N GLU A 178 17.81 9.76 7.17
CA GLU A 178 18.39 8.65 7.92
C GLU A 178 17.69 7.30 7.69
N VAL A 179 16.53 7.31 7.06
CA VAL A 179 15.77 6.09 6.78
C VAL A 179 16.19 5.55 5.42
N HIS A 180 16.77 4.36 5.42
CA HIS A 180 17.29 3.70 4.22
C HIS A 180 16.43 2.53 3.72
N SER A 181 15.36 2.18 4.43
CA SER A 181 14.47 1.08 4.04
C SER A 181 13.05 1.34 4.48
N ASP A 182 12.11 0.85 3.66
CA ASP A 182 10.67 0.87 3.93
C ASP A 182 10.15 -0.55 4.03
N TYR A 183 9.09 -0.73 4.81
CA TYR A 183 8.65 -2.07 5.24
C TYR A 183 7.19 -2.38 4.90
N PRO A 184 6.78 -2.31 3.63
CA PRO A 184 5.39 -2.52 3.27
C PRO A 184 4.95 -3.97 3.49
N TRP A 185 3.65 -4.12 3.68
CA TRP A 185 2.99 -5.42 3.69
C TRP A 185 2.60 -5.83 2.28
N ILE A 186 2.94 -7.05 1.92
CA ILE A 186 2.45 -7.73 0.74
C ILE A 186 1.26 -8.60 1.14
N ASN A 187 0.21 -8.58 0.31
CA ASN A 187 -0.78 -9.64 0.29
C ASN A 187 -0.85 -10.25 -1.10
N THR A 188 -0.94 -11.57 -1.16
CA THR A 188 -1.19 -12.32 -2.39
C THR A 188 -2.44 -13.18 -2.24
N ILE A 189 -3.02 -13.57 -3.38
CA ILE A 189 -4.34 -14.21 -3.41
C ILE A 189 -4.30 -15.41 -4.38
N GLY A 190 -5.05 -16.47 -4.08
CA GLY A 190 -5.24 -17.61 -4.98
C GLY A 190 -3.94 -18.40 -5.16
N GLN A 191 -3.62 -18.79 -6.40
CA GLN A 191 -2.44 -19.61 -6.68
C GLN A 191 -1.13 -18.96 -6.19
N GLN A 192 -1.00 -17.63 -6.33
CA GLN A 192 0.18 -16.92 -5.82
C GLN A 192 0.29 -17.07 -4.31
N ALA A 193 -0.82 -16.95 -3.56
CA ALA A 193 -0.81 -17.15 -2.11
C ALA A 193 -0.42 -18.58 -1.72
N GLU A 194 -0.94 -19.58 -2.44
CA GLU A 194 -0.62 -20.99 -2.22
C GLU A 194 0.85 -21.31 -2.52
N ASN A 195 1.45 -20.62 -3.46
CA ASN A 195 2.88 -20.73 -3.74
C ASN A 195 3.68 -20.00 -2.66
N ASP A 196 3.29 -18.78 -2.30
CA ASP A 196 4.04 -17.95 -1.35
C ASP A 196 4.14 -18.63 0.02
N ILE A 197 3.06 -19.25 0.52
CA ILE A 197 3.08 -19.96 1.81
C ILE A 197 3.98 -21.20 1.80
N LYS A 198 4.20 -21.81 0.62
CA LYS A 198 5.02 -23.02 0.47
C LYS A 198 6.49 -22.70 0.27
N TYR A 199 6.78 -21.68 -0.54
CA TYR A 199 8.13 -21.47 -1.06
C TYR A 199 8.85 -20.29 -0.40
N LEU A 200 8.13 -19.32 0.17
CA LEU A 200 8.75 -18.16 0.81
C LEU A 200 8.96 -18.39 2.30
N HIS A 201 10.10 -17.88 2.79
CA HIS A 201 10.41 -17.82 4.20
C HIS A 201 11.13 -16.51 4.53
N THR A 202 11.42 -16.29 5.81
CA THR A 202 12.21 -15.14 6.25
C THR A 202 13.56 -15.14 5.53
N GLY A 203 13.90 -14.01 4.91
CA GLY A 203 15.12 -13.83 4.13
C GLY A 203 14.97 -14.09 2.63
N SER A 204 13.84 -14.59 2.13
CA SER A 204 13.61 -14.73 0.69
C SER A 204 13.61 -13.38 -0.01
N VAL A 205 14.26 -13.29 -1.18
CA VAL A 205 14.28 -12.09 -2.01
C VAL A 205 13.26 -12.26 -3.13
N ILE A 206 12.35 -11.31 -3.26
CA ILE A 206 11.25 -11.37 -4.23
C ILE A 206 11.16 -10.11 -5.08
N TYR A 207 10.59 -10.25 -6.27
CA TYR A 207 10.08 -9.16 -7.08
C TYR A 207 8.56 -9.24 -7.15
N VAL A 208 7.88 -8.13 -6.89
CA VAL A 208 6.43 -8.01 -6.82
C VAL A 208 5.97 -7.13 -7.97
N ASP A 209 5.09 -7.67 -8.82
CA ASP A 209 4.22 -6.91 -9.73
C ASP A 209 2.84 -6.83 -9.10
N GLY A 210 2.36 -5.63 -8.79
CA GLY A 210 1.15 -5.44 -8.04
C GLY A 210 0.55 -4.05 -8.13
N TYR A 211 -0.25 -3.72 -7.11
CA TYR A 211 -0.91 -2.42 -6.99
C TYR A 211 -1.08 -2.02 -5.52
N ILE A 212 -1.32 -0.72 -5.29
CA ILE A 212 -1.55 -0.19 -3.95
C ILE A 212 -3.00 -0.41 -3.55
N GLN A 213 -3.24 -1.14 -2.47
CA GLN A 213 -4.56 -1.26 -1.87
C GLN A 213 -4.66 -0.37 -0.63
N THR A 214 -5.80 0.30 -0.49
CA THR A 214 -6.17 1.01 0.72
C THR A 214 -7.43 0.41 1.31
N ARG A 215 -7.39 0.03 2.59
CA ARG A 215 -8.54 -0.55 3.29
C ARG A 215 -8.78 0.16 4.61
N ASN A 216 -10.05 0.21 5.00
CA ASN A 216 -10.39 0.56 6.38
C ASN A 216 -9.92 -0.58 7.30
N ALA A 217 -9.15 -0.23 8.31
CA ALA A 217 -8.73 -1.12 9.37
C ALA A 217 -9.42 -0.73 10.67
N ILE A 218 -9.86 -1.72 11.44
CA ILE A 218 -10.28 -1.49 12.82
C ILE A 218 -9.07 -1.78 13.68
N GLN A 219 -8.64 -0.77 14.42
CA GLN A 219 -7.57 -0.87 15.40
C GLN A 219 -8.19 -0.98 16.79
N THR A 220 -7.62 -1.85 17.62
CA THR A 220 -7.99 -1.95 19.04
C THR A 220 -6.92 -1.24 19.87
N SER A 221 -7.35 -0.46 20.85
CA SER A 221 -6.44 0.23 21.78
C SER A 221 -7.02 0.20 23.19
N ILE A 222 -6.16 0.35 24.19
CA ILE A 222 -6.54 0.47 25.59
C ILE A 222 -6.53 1.95 25.95
N CYS A 223 -7.61 2.46 26.53
CA CYS A 223 -7.68 3.87 26.91
C CYS A 223 -6.80 4.15 28.14
N ASN A 224 -5.96 5.17 28.04
CA ASN A 224 -5.03 5.57 29.11
C ASN A 224 -5.73 6.08 30.38
N GLN A 225 -6.98 6.52 30.30
CA GLN A 225 -7.75 7.01 31.45
C GLN A 225 -8.60 5.92 32.11
N CYS A 226 -9.50 5.29 31.35
CA CYS A 226 -10.47 4.34 31.93
C CYS A 226 -10.02 2.87 31.84
N GLY A 227 -8.90 2.57 31.19
CA GLY A 227 -8.35 1.21 31.05
C GLY A 227 -9.15 0.28 30.15
N LYS A 228 -10.29 0.72 29.58
CA LYS A 228 -11.13 -0.11 28.71
C LYS A 228 -10.54 -0.20 27.31
N SER A 229 -10.68 -1.38 26.69
CA SER A 229 -10.41 -1.56 25.26
C SER A 229 -11.50 -0.89 24.44
N TYR A 230 -11.10 -0.30 23.32
CA TYR A 230 -12.01 0.30 22.36
C TYR A 230 -11.46 0.17 20.95
N ASN A 231 -12.38 0.20 19.98
CA ASN A 231 -12.06 0.11 18.57
C ASN A 231 -12.11 1.49 17.90
N TRP A 232 -11.18 1.76 17.00
CA TRP A 232 -11.19 2.97 16.20
C TRP A 232 -10.82 2.67 14.74
N LYS A 233 -11.35 3.49 13.84
CA LYS A 233 -11.14 3.34 12.40
C LYS A 233 -9.81 3.95 12.00
N ASP A 234 -9.05 3.20 11.22
CA ASP A 234 -7.79 3.60 10.61
C ASP A 234 -7.80 3.25 9.13
N THR A 235 -6.82 3.77 8.39
CA THR A 235 -6.56 3.35 7.01
C THR A 235 -5.26 2.56 6.98
N ALA A 236 -5.32 1.34 6.44
CA ALA A 236 -4.14 0.57 6.08
C ALA A 236 -3.87 0.70 4.59
N VAL A 237 -2.60 0.84 4.24
CA VAL A 237 -2.09 0.85 2.87
C VAL A 237 -1.16 -0.35 2.74
N GLU A 238 -1.41 -1.20 1.75
CA GLU A 238 -0.72 -2.47 1.54
C GLU A 238 -0.49 -2.66 0.03
N ILE A 239 0.45 -3.52 -0.35
CA ILE A 239 0.66 -3.92 -1.74
C ILE A 239 -0.09 -5.23 -1.96
N ILE A 240 -0.88 -5.30 -3.02
CA ILE A 240 -1.43 -6.58 -3.50
C ILE A 240 -0.56 -7.06 -4.66
N GLY A 241 0.09 -8.21 -4.50
CA GLY A 241 0.88 -8.84 -5.55
C GLY A 241 -0.03 -9.57 -6.54
N TYR A 242 -0.01 -9.15 -7.80
CA TYR A 242 -0.58 -9.93 -8.90
C TYR A 242 0.32 -11.10 -9.28
N SER A 243 1.62 -10.84 -9.37
CA SER A 243 2.67 -11.84 -9.56
C SER A 243 3.80 -11.57 -8.59
N VAL A 244 4.36 -12.64 -8.02
CA VAL A 244 5.56 -12.56 -7.21
C VAL A 244 6.58 -13.55 -7.77
N GLU A 245 7.71 -13.02 -8.21
CA GLU A 245 8.86 -13.80 -8.67
C GLU A 245 9.82 -14.03 -7.51
N TYR A 246 10.26 -15.27 -7.35
CA TYR A 246 11.21 -15.66 -6.31
C TYR A 246 12.63 -15.59 -6.88
N LEU A 247 13.45 -14.71 -6.32
CA LEU A 247 14.76 -14.40 -6.88
C LEU A 247 15.88 -15.17 -6.18
N GLN A 248 15.85 -15.19 -4.84
CA GLN A 248 16.90 -15.81 -4.02
C GLN A 248 16.34 -16.31 -2.70
N ASN A 249 16.97 -17.35 -2.13
CA ASN A 249 16.69 -17.85 -0.78
C ASN A 249 15.20 -18.18 -0.58
N TYR A 250 14.63 -18.91 -1.54
CA TYR A 250 13.30 -19.49 -1.49
C TYR A 250 13.44 -21.01 -1.59
N LEU A 251 12.46 -21.75 -1.08
CA LEU A 251 12.49 -23.21 -1.14
C LEU A 251 12.16 -23.69 -2.56
N THR A 252 12.97 -24.58 -3.11
CA THR A 252 12.64 -25.28 -4.35
C THR A 252 11.54 -26.33 -4.10
N PRO A 253 10.84 -26.80 -5.15
CA PRO A 253 9.87 -27.89 -5.00
C PRO A 253 10.44 -29.14 -4.31
N GLU A 254 11.70 -29.49 -4.61
CA GLU A 254 12.38 -30.64 -4.01
C GLU A 254 12.65 -30.43 -2.52
N GLU A 255 13.05 -29.22 -2.12
CA GLU A 255 13.29 -28.85 -0.73
C GLU A 255 11.99 -28.88 0.09
N VAL A 256 10.87 -28.38 -0.48
CA VAL A 256 9.56 -28.46 0.17
C VAL A 256 9.14 -29.91 0.43
N VAL A 257 9.37 -30.82 -0.52
CA VAL A 257 9.04 -32.25 -0.34
C VAL A 257 9.91 -32.87 0.77
N GLN A 258 11.17 -32.46 0.91
CA GLN A 258 12.08 -32.97 1.94
C GLN A 258 11.72 -32.44 3.34
N GLU A 259 11.33 -31.18 3.46
CA GLU A 259 10.94 -30.58 4.74
C GLU A 259 9.53 -30.99 5.19
N HIS A 260 8.64 -31.26 4.23
CA HIS A 260 7.22 -31.59 4.46
C HIS A 260 6.77 -32.87 3.72
N PRO A 261 7.40 -34.04 3.98
CA PRO A 261 7.15 -35.26 3.20
C PRO A 261 5.71 -35.79 3.31
N PHE A 262 4.94 -35.36 4.30
CA PHE A 262 3.57 -35.81 4.56
C PHE A 262 2.46 -34.86 4.06
N ASP A 263 2.79 -33.60 3.72
CA ASP A 263 1.81 -32.63 3.20
C ASP A 263 1.50 -32.85 1.71
N VAL A 264 2.25 -33.72 1.03
CA VAL A 264 2.14 -34.03 -0.40
C VAL A 264 1.14 -35.17 -0.68
N ILE A 265 0.66 -35.89 0.34
CA ILE A 265 -0.15 -37.11 0.16
C ILE A 265 -1.65 -36.80 -0.08
N LEU A 266 -2.10 -35.55 0.00
CA LEU A 266 -3.52 -35.19 -0.12
C LEU A 266 -3.84 -34.38 -1.39
N VAL A 267 -3.50 -34.89 -2.57
CA VAL A 267 -4.15 -34.46 -3.82
C VAL A 267 -4.26 -35.64 -4.81
N GLU A 268 -4.92 -36.73 -4.43
CA GLU A 268 -5.56 -37.62 -5.40
C GLU A 268 -6.93 -38.04 -4.88
N GLU A 269 -7.98 -37.38 -5.40
CA GLU A 269 -9.30 -37.94 -5.74
C GLU A 269 -10.11 -36.94 -6.58
#